data_AF-A0A934YM02-F1
#
_entry.id   AF-A0A934YM02-F1
#
_cell.length_a   1.000
_cell.length_b   1.000
_cell.length_c   1.000
_cell.angle_alpha   90.00
_cell.angle_beta   90.00
_cell.angle_gamma   90.00
#
_symmetry.space_group_name_H-M   'P 1'
#
loop_
_entity.id
_entity.type
_entity.pdbx_description
1 polymer ?
#
loop_
_entity_poly.entity_id
_entity_poly.type
_entity_poly.pdbx_seq_one_letter_code
_entity_poly.pdbx_strand_id
1 'polypeptide(L)'
;MPSTVHEVLVQAVRAAPELVRALLVSAGYVERARQVDAGAAGEAGEAREDRVSLEDAGLPTLVSALTADALVVIRQGDVKLAVVVEVQLEPDESKLYTWPSYQAAARYRHRCPAPVVVICPSERVAAWAAREVSIDGHRSTFGACVFGPKALGGLDVRSGAPEVKWLVAYALRDDEARGPRAFEDATEALAQLPDEVMMGLYCKTLSDALSPAVRAHYEALEMNQQTAPEAEEDPFVTRVLERVRARRAELAAGRAEGKAEGKAEGKAEGKAEGKAEGKAEGKAEGKAEGKAEALLLVLRSRGLHLPESLSARILAERDAQVLDAWLLAAMTATAVADVLGPTAE
;
A
#
# COMPACT_ATOMS: atom_id res chain seq x y z
N MET A 1 -3.78 -21.37 -25.10
CA MET A 1 -4.21 -20.86 -23.77
C MET A 1 -2.95 -20.57 -22.98
N PRO A 2 -2.87 -19.45 -22.26
CA PRO A 2 -1.73 -19.16 -21.39
C PRO A 2 -1.56 -20.27 -20.36
N SER A 3 -0.31 -20.58 -20.01
CA SER A 3 -0.02 -21.58 -18.98
C SER A 3 -0.39 -21.05 -17.60
N THR A 4 -0.59 -21.95 -16.62
CA THR A 4 -0.86 -21.59 -15.22
C THR A 4 0.19 -20.63 -14.66
N VAL A 5 1.47 -20.82 -15.03
CA VAL A 5 2.58 -19.95 -14.61
C VAL A 5 2.45 -18.54 -15.21
N HIS A 6 2.10 -18.44 -16.50
CA HIS A 6 1.90 -17.14 -17.14
C HIS A 6 0.78 -16.37 -16.43
N GLU A 7 -0.38 -17.00 -16.21
CA GLU A 7 -1.50 -16.37 -15.50
C GLU A 7 -1.11 -15.95 -14.08
N VAL A 8 -0.42 -16.80 -13.32
CA VAL A 8 0.03 -16.47 -11.96
C VAL A 8 0.94 -15.23 -11.94
N LEU A 9 1.89 -15.12 -12.88
CA LEU A 9 2.78 -13.97 -13.00
C LEU A 9 2.03 -12.70 -13.38
N VAL A 10 1.09 -12.78 -14.33
CA VAL A 10 0.24 -11.65 -14.72
C VAL A 10 -0.63 -11.20 -13.55
N GLN A 11 -1.21 -12.13 -12.80
CA GLN A 11 -2.00 -11.81 -11.61
C GLN A 11 -1.15 -11.20 -10.50
N ALA A 12 0.08 -11.66 -10.30
CA ALA A 12 1.01 -11.07 -9.31
C ALA A 12 1.28 -9.60 -9.62
N VAL A 13 1.50 -9.25 -10.90
CA VAL A 13 1.65 -7.85 -11.34
C VAL A 13 0.38 -7.04 -11.13
N ARG A 14 -0.80 -7.61 -11.40
CA ARG A 14 -2.09 -6.93 -11.24
C ARG A 14 -2.45 -6.68 -9.77
N ALA A 15 -2.16 -7.66 -8.90
CA ALA A 15 -2.44 -7.59 -7.47
C ALA A 15 -1.48 -6.64 -6.75
N ALA A 16 -0.23 -6.54 -7.22
CA ALA A 16 0.83 -5.72 -6.63
C ALA A 16 1.48 -4.76 -7.66
N PRO A 17 0.81 -3.70 -8.14
CA PRO A 17 1.37 -2.79 -9.15
C PRO A 17 2.68 -2.10 -8.72
N GLU A 18 2.94 -1.97 -7.42
CA GLU A 18 4.19 -1.50 -6.84
C GLU A 18 5.39 -2.40 -7.15
N LEU A 19 5.16 -3.67 -7.49
CA LEU A 19 6.19 -4.55 -8.04
C LEU A 19 6.84 -3.91 -9.27
N VAL A 20 6.02 -3.38 -10.19
CA VAL A 20 6.51 -2.71 -11.40
C VAL A 20 7.36 -1.49 -11.06
N ARG A 21 6.98 -0.75 -10.01
CA ARG A 21 7.79 0.36 -9.49
C ARG A 21 9.14 -0.14 -8.97
N ALA A 22 9.15 -1.20 -8.16
CA ALA A 22 10.38 -1.76 -7.60
C ALA A 22 11.34 -2.24 -8.70
N LEU A 23 10.81 -2.88 -9.75
CA LEU A 23 11.56 -3.29 -10.94
C LEU A 23 12.20 -2.08 -11.65
N LEU A 24 11.43 -1.02 -11.90
CA LEU A 24 11.95 0.16 -12.58
C LEU A 24 12.99 0.94 -11.76
N VAL A 25 12.82 0.99 -10.43
CA VAL A 25 13.78 1.61 -9.52
C VAL A 25 15.08 0.79 -9.45
N SER A 26 15.00 -0.54 -9.34
CA SER A 26 16.20 -1.38 -9.30
C SER A 26 17.00 -1.30 -10.61
N ALA A 27 16.31 -1.11 -11.74
CA ALA A 27 16.93 -0.86 -13.03
C ALA A 27 17.47 0.57 -13.20
N GLY A 28 17.28 1.48 -12.24
CA GLY A 28 17.66 2.90 -12.33
C GLY A 28 16.90 3.69 -13.41
N TYR A 29 15.74 3.19 -13.84
CA TYR A 29 14.99 3.78 -14.95
C TYR A 29 14.37 5.13 -14.56
N VAL A 30 13.91 5.26 -13.31
CA VAL A 30 13.25 6.48 -12.81
C VAL A 30 14.25 7.66 -12.80
N GLU A 31 15.49 7.41 -12.41
CA GLU A 31 16.59 8.37 -12.39
C GLU A 31 16.99 8.78 -13.81
N ARG A 32 17.12 7.81 -14.74
CA ARG A 32 17.40 8.09 -16.15
C ARG A 32 16.28 8.89 -16.82
N ALA A 33 15.02 8.57 -16.54
CA ALA A 33 13.88 9.30 -17.10
C ALA A 33 13.89 10.80 -16.72
N ARG A 34 14.39 11.15 -15.53
CA ARG A 34 14.58 12.55 -15.12
C ARG A 34 15.70 13.27 -15.87
N GLN A 35 16.67 12.53 -16.40
CA GLN A 35 17.82 13.06 -17.13
C GLN A 35 17.54 13.21 -18.64
N VAL A 36 16.68 12.36 -19.22
CA VAL A 36 16.37 12.36 -20.66
C VAL A 36 15.64 13.63 -21.12
N ASP A 37 14.91 14.34 -20.25
CA ASP A 37 14.33 15.65 -20.59
C ASP A 37 15.40 16.74 -20.85
N ALA A 38 16.69 16.48 -20.58
CA ALA A 38 17.76 17.47 -20.66
C ALA A 38 18.75 17.29 -21.84
N GLY A 39 18.66 16.24 -22.68
CA GLY A 39 19.66 16.03 -23.72
C GLY A 39 19.29 15.02 -24.80
N ALA A 40 19.13 15.50 -26.04
CA ALA A 40 19.03 14.65 -27.23
C ALA A 40 19.71 15.34 -28.43
N ALA A 41 20.86 14.82 -28.89
CA ALA A 41 21.43 15.11 -30.22
C ALA A 41 22.36 13.96 -30.70
N GLY A 42 21.99 13.36 -31.84
CA GLY A 42 22.81 12.74 -32.93
C GLY A 42 23.80 11.59 -32.62
N GLU A 43 24.14 10.65 -33.51
CA GLU A 43 23.94 10.39 -34.96
C GLU A 43 24.16 8.88 -35.24
N ALA A 44 23.87 8.38 -36.45
CA ALA A 44 24.11 6.99 -36.86
C ALA A 44 24.69 6.86 -38.28
N GLY A 45 25.33 5.71 -38.53
CA GLY A 45 26.00 5.31 -39.77
C GLY A 45 25.22 4.33 -40.67
N GLU A 46 25.85 4.05 -41.82
CA GLU A 46 25.34 3.73 -43.17
C GLU A 46 24.73 2.35 -43.50
N ALA A 47 24.13 2.33 -44.70
CA ALA A 47 23.09 1.46 -45.23
C ALA A 47 23.52 0.19 -46.01
N ARG A 48 22.55 -0.71 -46.24
CA ARG A 48 22.54 -1.78 -47.26
C ARG A 48 21.24 -1.70 -48.09
N GLU A 49 21.35 -2.11 -49.36
CA GLU A 49 20.48 -1.80 -50.52
C GLU A 49 18.97 -2.10 -50.42
N ASP A 50 18.19 -1.21 -51.04
CA ASP A 50 16.74 -1.06 -50.96
C ASP A 50 15.94 -1.85 -52.02
N ARG A 51 14.76 -2.32 -51.61
CA ARG A 51 13.57 -2.53 -52.47
C ARG A 51 12.43 -1.67 -51.92
N VAL A 52 11.82 -0.85 -52.78
CA VAL A 52 10.75 0.10 -52.39
C VAL A 52 9.41 -0.34 -53.02
N SER A 53 8.37 -0.46 -52.18
CA SER A 53 6.97 -0.56 -52.59
C SER A 53 6.12 0.45 -51.82
N LEU A 54 5.18 1.08 -52.50
CA LEU A 54 4.33 2.16 -51.98
C LEU A 54 2.95 1.57 -51.60
N GLU A 55 2.59 1.63 -50.32
CA GLU A 55 1.29 1.19 -49.80
C GLU A 55 0.46 2.38 -49.29
N ASP A 56 -0.85 2.17 -49.12
CA ASP A 56 -1.86 3.17 -48.78
C ASP A 56 -1.57 3.88 -47.44
N ALA A 57 -1.75 5.21 -47.40
CA ALA A 57 -1.35 6.10 -46.29
C ALA A 57 -2.39 6.20 -45.16
N GLY A 58 -3.48 5.43 -45.24
CA GLY A 58 -4.45 5.33 -44.17
C GLY A 58 -3.88 4.52 -43.01
N LEU A 59 -3.41 5.17 -41.94
CA LEU A 59 -3.13 4.52 -40.65
C LEU A 59 -4.44 4.39 -39.87
N PRO A 60 -5.19 3.28 -39.97
CA PRO A 60 -6.50 3.17 -39.36
C PRO A 60 -6.28 2.99 -37.87
N THR A 61 -6.82 3.93 -37.10
CA THR A 61 -7.34 3.75 -35.73
C THR A 61 -6.70 2.62 -34.92
N LEU A 62 -5.56 2.92 -34.30
CA LEU A 62 -5.23 2.52 -32.93
C LEU A 62 -5.46 1.03 -32.61
N VAL A 63 -4.72 0.12 -33.27
CA VAL A 63 -4.42 -1.26 -32.86
C VAL A 63 -5.40 -1.84 -31.82
N SER A 64 -6.67 -2.03 -32.21
CA SER A 64 -7.72 -2.44 -31.27
C SER A 64 -7.68 -3.94 -30.93
N ALA A 65 -6.69 -4.66 -31.44
CA ALA A 65 -6.55 -6.11 -31.31
C ALA A 65 -5.31 -6.56 -30.50
N LEU A 66 -4.42 -5.64 -30.09
CA LEU A 66 -3.26 -6.01 -29.28
C LEU A 66 -3.54 -5.65 -27.81
N THR A 67 -3.72 -6.67 -26.99
CA THR A 67 -3.87 -6.55 -25.53
C THR A 67 -2.55 -6.91 -24.87
N ALA A 68 -1.90 -5.94 -24.24
CA ALA A 68 -0.79 -6.23 -23.34
C ALA A 68 -1.28 -6.98 -22.09
N ASP A 69 -0.40 -7.74 -21.44
CA ASP A 69 -0.78 -8.50 -20.24
C ASP A 69 -1.24 -7.57 -19.09
N ALA A 70 -0.55 -6.43 -18.93
CA ALA A 70 -0.98 -5.34 -18.06
C ALA A 70 -0.44 -3.96 -18.51
N LEU A 71 -1.11 -2.90 -18.06
CA LEU A 71 -0.67 -1.50 -18.20
C LEU A 71 -0.79 -0.80 -16.85
N VAL A 72 0.34 -0.35 -16.29
CA VAL A 72 0.42 0.29 -14.98
C VAL A 72 0.85 1.75 -15.13
N VAL A 73 0.08 2.69 -14.59
CA VAL A 73 0.45 4.11 -14.58
C VAL A 73 1.05 4.46 -13.23
N ILE A 74 2.32 4.88 -13.22
CA ILE A 74 3.05 5.25 -12.01
C ILE A 74 3.20 6.76 -11.96
N ARG A 75 2.97 7.35 -10.78
CA ARG A 75 3.29 8.75 -10.46
C ARG A 75 4.21 8.78 -9.24
N GLN A 76 5.39 9.38 -9.38
CA GLN A 76 6.36 9.50 -8.29
C GLN A 76 7.01 10.89 -8.32
N GLY A 77 6.52 11.77 -7.43
CA GLY A 77 6.80 13.20 -7.54
C GLY A 77 6.32 13.73 -8.89
N ASP A 78 7.19 14.42 -9.60
CA ASP A 78 6.89 14.99 -10.93
C ASP A 78 7.00 13.98 -12.09
N VAL A 79 7.48 12.76 -11.81
CA VAL A 79 7.61 11.72 -12.84
C VAL A 79 6.30 10.98 -13.02
N LYS A 80 5.81 10.92 -14.26
CA LYS A 80 4.68 10.08 -14.68
C LYS A 80 5.17 9.05 -15.70
N LEU A 81 4.84 7.78 -15.52
CA LEU A 81 5.17 6.70 -16.46
C LEU A 81 3.91 5.88 -16.79
N ALA A 82 3.80 5.40 -18.03
CA ALA A 82 2.79 4.43 -18.45
C ALA A 82 3.49 3.12 -18.84
N VAL A 83 3.58 2.20 -17.89
CA VAL A 83 4.39 0.99 -18.01
C VAL A 83 3.56 -0.14 -18.59
N VAL A 84 3.94 -0.61 -19.77
CA VAL A 84 3.41 -1.84 -20.34
C VAL A 84 4.14 -3.00 -19.70
N VAL A 85 3.43 -4.03 -19.24
CA VAL A 85 4.04 -5.22 -18.64
C VAL A 85 3.65 -6.45 -19.44
N GLU A 86 4.64 -7.28 -19.75
CA GLU A 86 4.50 -8.55 -20.45
C GLU A 86 5.23 -9.67 -19.69
N VAL A 87 4.67 -10.87 -19.71
CA VAL A 87 5.28 -12.08 -19.16
C VAL A 87 5.63 -13.03 -20.30
N GLN A 88 6.92 -13.26 -20.53
CA GLN A 88 7.37 -14.12 -21.62
C GLN A 88 8.00 -15.42 -21.10
N LEU A 89 7.41 -16.55 -21.49
CA LEU A 89 7.87 -17.89 -21.10
C LEU A 89 8.85 -18.53 -22.09
N GLU A 90 8.74 -18.19 -23.37
CA GLU A 90 9.57 -18.73 -24.46
C GLU A 90 9.87 -17.64 -25.49
N PRO A 91 10.96 -17.73 -26.27
CA PRO A 91 11.21 -16.77 -27.34
C PRO A 91 10.09 -16.74 -28.38
N ASP A 92 9.64 -15.54 -28.75
CA ASP A 92 8.61 -15.32 -29.76
C ASP A 92 8.95 -14.08 -30.59
N GLU A 93 9.50 -14.26 -31.78
CA GLU A 93 9.95 -13.16 -32.65
C GLU A 93 8.81 -12.19 -33.01
N SER A 94 7.54 -12.62 -32.99
CA SER A 94 6.41 -11.72 -33.27
C SER A 94 6.23 -10.65 -32.19
N LYS A 95 6.66 -10.93 -30.96
CA LYS A 95 6.61 -10.00 -29.84
C LYS A 95 7.58 -8.83 -30.01
N LEU A 96 8.70 -9.03 -30.71
CA LEU A 96 9.67 -7.95 -31.01
C LEU A 96 9.08 -6.86 -31.92
N TYR A 97 8.03 -7.18 -32.70
CA TYR A 97 7.27 -6.20 -33.48
C TYR A 97 6.05 -5.64 -32.71
N THR A 98 5.50 -6.44 -31.79
CA THR A 98 4.32 -6.07 -31.00
C THR A 98 4.65 -5.08 -29.89
N TRP A 99 5.75 -5.30 -29.14
CA TRP A 99 6.11 -4.46 -28.01
C TRP A 99 6.39 -2.98 -28.35
N PRO A 100 7.08 -2.64 -29.46
CA PRO A 100 7.21 -1.24 -29.89
C PRO A 100 5.85 -0.57 -30.12
N SER A 101 4.87 -1.31 -30.65
CA SER A 101 3.52 -0.82 -30.88
C SER A 101 2.81 -0.50 -29.56
N TYR A 102 2.98 -1.34 -28.52
CA TYR A 102 2.47 -1.05 -27.18
C TYR A 102 3.09 0.22 -26.58
N GLN A 103 4.41 0.37 -26.68
CA GLN A 103 5.10 1.57 -26.19
C GLN A 103 4.56 2.83 -26.87
N ALA A 104 4.45 2.82 -28.20
CA ALA A 104 3.96 3.95 -28.96
C ALA A 104 2.51 4.30 -28.59
N ALA A 105 1.63 3.30 -28.50
CA ALA A 105 0.24 3.47 -28.11
C ALA A 105 0.09 4.01 -26.67
N ALA A 106 0.83 3.44 -25.71
CA ALA A 106 0.80 3.87 -24.32
C ALA A 106 1.34 5.31 -24.16
N ARG A 107 2.45 5.65 -24.84
CA ARG A 107 3.02 7.00 -24.86
C ARG A 107 2.03 8.01 -25.45
N TYR A 108 1.41 7.68 -26.58
CA TYR A 108 0.41 8.54 -27.22
C TYR A 108 -0.79 8.78 -26.31
N ARG A 109 -1.35 7.72 -25.71
CA ARG A 109 -2.53 7.77 -24.85
C ARG A 109 -2.28 8.52 -23.54
N HIS A 110 -1.16 8.24 -22.87
CA HIS A 110 -0.91 8.74 -21.51
C HIS A 110 -0.05 10.01 -21.47
N ARG A 111 0.54 10.41 -22.61
CA ARG A 111 1.36 11.63 -22.76
C ARG A 111 2.51 11.68 -21.76
N CYS A 112 3.20 10.57 -21.60
CA CYS A 112 4.37 10.42 -20.72
C CYS A 112 5.28 9.28 -21.24
N PRO A 113 6.53 9.15 -20.74
CA PRO A 113 7.37 8.01 -21.08
C PRO A 113 6.68 6.67 -20.76
N ALA A 114 6.87 5.69 -21.65
CA ALA A 114 6.15 4.42 -21.62
C ALA A 114 7.08 3.22 -21.83
N PRO A 115 7.84 2.79 -20.80
CA PRO A 115 8.66 1.59 -20.91
C PRO A 115 7.80 0.34 -21.08
N VAL A 116 8.33 -0.63 -21.81
CA VAL A 116 7.82 -2.01 -21.81
C VAL A 116 8.69 -2.81 -20.86
N VAL A 117 8.09 -3.35 -19.80
CA VAL A 117 8.72 -4.26 -18.84
C VAL A 117 8.39 -5.68 -19.23
N VAL A 118 9.39 -6.53 -19.38
CA VAL A 118 9.20 -7.95 -19.70
C VAL A 118 9.76 -8.80 -18.56
N ILE A 119 8.89 -9.60 -17.93
CA ILE A 119 9.26 -10.53 -16.86
C ILE A 119 9.49 -11.91 -17.49
N CYS A 120 10.68 -12.47 -17.27
CA CYS A 120 11.10 -13.72 -17.89
C CYS A 120 11.47 -14.75 -16.81
N PRO A 121 10.82 -15.93 -16.76
CA PRO A 121 11.17 -16.99 -15.81
C PRO A 121 12.54 -17.63 -15.99
N SER A 122 13.20 -17.45 -17.14
CA SER A 122 14.51 -18.03 -17.42
C SER A 122 15.48 -16.99 -17.99
N GLU A 123 16.76 -17.15 -17.67
CA GLU A 123 17.83 -16.30 -18.20
C GLU A 123 17.95 -16.37 -19.73
N ARG A 124 17.66 -17.54 -20.30
CA ARG A 124 17.64 -17.73 -21.75
C ARG A 124 16.63 -16.82 -22.44
N VAL A 125 15.41 -16.76 -21.90
CA VAL A 125 14.33 -15.93 -22.46
C VAL A 125 14.59 -14.46 -22.16
N ALA A 126 15.15 -14.14 -20.99
CA ALA A 126 15.56 -12.77 -20.66
C ALA A 126 16.62 -12.24 -21.63
N ALA A 127 17.65 -13.03 -21.93
CA ALA A 127 18.67 -12.67 -22.91
C ALA A 127 18.10 -12.44 -24.31
N TRP A 128 17.13 -13.27 -24.73
CA TRP A 128 16.42 -13.07 -26.00
C TRP A 128 15.56 -11.79 -25.99
N ALA A 129 14.80 -11.54 -24.92
CA ALA A 129 13.92 -10.38 -24.82
C ALA A 129 14.68 -9.05 -24.71
N ALA A 130 15.94 -9.09 -24.26
CA ALA A 130 16.80 -7.92 -24.09
C ALA A 130 17.44 -7.41 -25.40
N ARG A 131 17.20 -8.09 -26.52
CA ARG A 131 17.69 -7.66 -27.84
C ARG A 131 17.14 -6.29 -28.20
N GLU A 132 18.01 -5.39 -28.66
CA GLU A 132 17.58 -4.16 -29.29
C GLU A 132 16.97 -4.45 -30.67
N VAL A 133 15.81 -3.86 -30.93
CA VAL A 133 15.07 -4.01 -32.18
C VAL A 133 15.17 -2.70 -32.94
N SER A 134 15.66 -2.74 -34.18
CA SER A 134 15.59 -1.57 -35.06
C SER A 134 14.15 -1.37 -35.53
N ILE A 135 13.62 -0.16 -35.36
CA ILE A 135 12.25 0.20 -35.73
C ILE A 135 12.19 0.77 -37.15
N ASP A 136 13.21 1.55 -37.53
CA ASP A 136 13.30 2.25 -38.82
C ASP A 136 14.46 1.75 -39.69
N GLY A 137 15.19 0.71 -39.26
CA GLY A 137 16.40 0.24 -39.93
C GLY A 137 17.62 1.14 -39.75
N HIS A 138 17.52 2.22 -38.96
CA HIS A 138 18.56 3.25 -38.87
C HIS A 138 18.81 3.75 -37.43
N ARG A 139 18.16 4.83 -37.00
CA ARG A 139 18.43 5.48 -35.70
C ARG A 139 17.46 5.10 -34.61
N SER A 140 16.25 4.69 -34.98
CA SER A 140 15.22 4.37 -34.01
C SER A 140 15.37 2.92 -33.57
N THR A 141 15.76 2.72 -32.33
CA THR A 141 15.78 1.40 -31.69
C THR A 141 14.72 1.32 -30.59
N PHE A 142 14.25 0.10 -30.36
CA PHE A 142 13.42 -0.26 -29.23
C PHE A 142 14.17 -1.26 -28.36
N GLY A 143 14.17 -1.02 -27.05
CA GLY A 143 14.66 -1.95 -26.04
C GLY A 143 13.66 -2.08 -24.92
N ALA A 144 13.34 -3.32 -24.53
CA ALA A 144 12.51 -3.60 -23.37
C ALA A 144 13.32 -3.54 -22.07
N CYS A 145 12.67 -3.20 -20.96
CA CYS A 145 13.20 -3.34 -19.62
C CYS A 145 12.98 -4.79 -19.15
N VAL A 146 14.00 -5.64 -19.29
CA VAL A 146 13.86 -7.08 -19.08
C VAL A 146 14.32 -7.49 -17.68
N PHE A 147 13.50 -8.33 -17.02
CA PHE A 147 13.78 -8.88 -15.70
C PHE A 147 13.77 -10.41 -15.75
N GLY A 148 14.98 -11.00 -15.82
CA GLY A 148 15.21 -12.44 -15.67
C GLY A 148 15.49 -12.84 -14.21
N PRO A 149 15.66 -14.15 -13.95
CA PRO A 149 15.94 -14.70 -12.62
C PRO A 149 17.03 -13.97 -11.82
N LYS A 150 18.14 -13.58 -12.44
CA LYS A 150 19.25 -12.86 -11.78
C LYS A 150 18.84 -11.47 -11.31
N ALA A 151 18.12 -10.72 -12.16
CA ALA A 151 17.64 -9.38 -11.83
C ALA A 151 16.55 -9.44 -10.76
N LEU A 152 15.61 -10.37 -10.90
CA LEU A 152 14.52 -10.59 -9.95
C LEU A 152 15.06 -11.07 -8.59
N GLY A 153 15.98 -12.02 -8.58
CA GLY A 153 16.61 -12.54 -7.36
C GLY A 153 17.48 -11.53 -6.60
N GLY A 154 17.76 -10.36 -7.18
CA GLY A 154 18.47 -9.24 -6.56
C GLY A 154 17.56 -8.15 -5.97
N LEU A 155 16.23 -8.30 -6.06
CA LEU A 155 15.31 -7.30 -5.53
C LEU A 155 15.30 -7.30 -3.99
N ASP A 156 15.24 -6.11 -3.40
CA ASP A 156 15.06 -5.96 -1.94
C ASP A 156 13.60 -6.26 -1.55
N VAL A 157 13.41 -7.35 -0.81
CA VAL A 157 12.09 -7.86 -0.42
C VAL A 157 11.70 -7.58 1.03
N ARG A 158 12.55 -6.88 1.81
CA ARG A 158 12.40 -6.73 3.27
C ARG A 158 11.04 -6.17 3.70
N SER A 159 10.39 -5.36 2.86
CA SER A 159 9.04 -4.83 3.09
C SER A 159 8.12 -4.97 1.86
N GLY A 160 8.39 -5.94 0.98
CA GLY A 160 7.62 -6.14 -0.25
C GLY A 160 6.28 -6.83 -0.02
N ALA A 161 5.31 -6.55 -0.89
CA ALA A 161 4.04 -7.29 -0.93
C ALA A 161 4.27 -8.80 -1.11
N PRO A 162 3.33 -9.67 -0.69
CA PRO A 162 3.46 -11.12 -0.84
C PRO A 162 3.84 -11.56 -2.27
N GLU A 163 3.29 -10.89 -3.28
CA GLU A 163 3.53 -11.13 -4.70
C GLU A 163 4.99 -10.83 -5.11
N VAL A 164 5.61 -9.81 -4.51
CA VAL A 164 7.02 -9.49 -4.76
C VAL A 164 7.91 -10.59 -4.22
N LYS A 165 7.65 -11.04 -2.98
CA LYS A 165 8.39 -12.15 -2.37
C LYS A 165 8.19 -13.45 -3.13
N TRP A 166 6.96 -13.71 -3.57
CA TRP A 166 6.64 -14.84 -4.44
C TRP A 166 7.46 -14.80 -5.73
N LEU A 167 7.53 -13.66 -6.41
CA LEU A 167 8.29 -13.53 -7.66
C LEU A 167 9.79 -13.75 -7.44
N VAL A 168 10.35 -13.23 -6.35
CA VAL A 168 11.76 -13.44 -5.99
C VAL A 168 12.03 -14.91 -5.66
N ALA A 169 11.17 -15.57 -4.90
CA ALA A 169 11.28 -17.00 -4.63
C ALA A 169 11.19 -17.83 -5.92
N TYR A 170 10.25 -17.49 -6.80
CA TYR A 170 10.09 -18.14 -8.09
C TYR A 170 11.33 -17.93 -8.99
N ALA A 171 11.95 -16.75 -8.96
CA ALA A 171 13.20 -16.48 -9.66
C ALA A 171 14.40 -17.28 -9.10
N LEU A 172 14.41 -17.54 -7.79
CA LEU A 172 15.47 -18.26 -7.08
C LEU A 172 15.20 -19.75 -6.89
N ARG A 173 14.17 -20.31 -7.56
CA ARG A 173 13.73 -21.72 -7.42
C ARG A 173 14.81 -22.76 -7.74
N ASP A 174 15.84 -22.37 -8.50
CA ASP A 174 16.97 -23.20 -8.90
C ASP A 174 18.28 -22.86 -8.12
N ASP A 175 18.27 -21.82 -7.27
CA ASP A 175 19.44 -21.34 -6.53
C ASP A 175 19.51 -22.04 -5.16
N GLU A 176 20.42 -22.99 -5.00
CA GLU A 176 20.56 -23.77 -3.75
C GLU A 176 20.96 -22.92 -2.53
N ALA A 177 21.64 -21.80 -2.74
CA ALA A 177 22.14 -20.96 -1.66
C ALA A 177 21.08 -19.97 -1.15
N ARG A 178 20.29 -19.38 -2.05
CA ARG A 178 19.32 -18.32 -1.74
C ARG A 178 17.86 -18.77 -1.83
N GLY A 179 17.58 -19.77 -2.67
CA GLY A 179 16.25 -20.30 -2.94
C GLY A 179 15.49 -20.75 -1.69
N PRO A 180 16.09 -21.55 -0.78
CA PRO A 180 15.39 -22.01 0.41
C PRO A 180 14.87 -20.87 1.28
N ARG A 181 15.71 -19.84 1.52
CA ARG A 181 15.32 -18.68 2.31
C ARG A 181 14.25 -17.85 1.61
N ALA A 182 14.39 -17.62 0.30
CA ALA A 182 13.40 -16.88 -0.46
C ALA A 182 12.03 -17.60 -0.48
N PHE A 183 12.03 -18.93 -0.57
CA PHE A 183 10.82 -19.74 -0.49
C PHE A 183 10.14 -19.63 0.88
N GLU A 184 10.90 -19.69 1.97
CA GLU A 184 10.40 -19.48 3.33
C GLU A 184 9.76 -18.08 3.48
N ASP A 185 10.51 -17.03 3.12
CA ASP A 185 10.04 -15.64 3.18
C ASP A 185 8.77 -15.41 2.33
N ALA A 186 8.66 -16.08 1.17
CA ALA A 186 7.48 -16.04 0.32
C ALA A 186 6.29 -16.74 0.99
N THR A 187 6.45 -17.98 1.46
CA THR A 187 5.34 -18.72 2.09
C THR A 187 4.83 -18.04 3.37
N GLU A 188 5.71 -17.42 4.16
CA GLU A 188 5.29 -16.59 5.30
C GLU A 188 4.45 -15.38 4.85
N ALA A 189 4.85 -14.72 3.76
CA ALA A 189 4.11 -13.59 3.23
C ALA A 189 2.77 -13.98 2.61
N LEU A 190 2.69 -15.14 1.93
CA LEU A 190 1.45 -15.65 1.34
C LEU A 190 0.36 -15.88 2.41
N ALA A 191 0.72 -16.19 3.64
CA ALA A 191 -0.24 -16.32 4.76
C ALA A 191 -1.02 -15.03 5.03
N GLN A 192 -0.52 -13.88 4.57
CA GLN A 192 -1.15 -12.58 4.73
C GLN A 192 -2.14 -12.25 3.60
N LEU A 193 -2.19 -13.05 2.53
CA LEU A 193 -3.08 -12.81 1.41
C LEU A 193 -4.56 -12.91 1.82
N PRO A 194 -5.42 -11.96 1.42
CA PRO A 194 -6.84 -12.02 1.73
C PRO A 194 -7.56 -13.20 1.06
N ASP A 195 -7.16 -13.54 -0.16
CA ASP A 195 -7.82 -14.56 -0.98
C ASP A 195 -7.17 -15.93 -0.76
N GLU A 196 -7.93 -16.89 -0.23
CA GLU A 196 -7.45 -18.25 0.04
C GLU A 196 -7.24 -19.08 -1.24
N VAL A 197 -8.04 -18.85 -2.28
CA VAL A 197 -7.91 -19.54 -3.56
C VAL A 197 -6.62 -19.11 -4.24
N MET A 198 -6.36 -17.80 -4.28
CA MET A 198 -5.11 -17.26 -4.83
C MET A 198 -3.89 -17.67 -4.01
N MET A 199 -3.98 -17.65 -2.68
CA MET A 199 -2.93 -18.17 -1.81
C MET A 199 -2.61 -19.64 -2.14
N GLY A 200 -3.64 -20.48 -2.29
CA GLY A 200 -3.47 -21.89 -2.65
C GLY A 200 -2.78 -22.07 -4.01
N LEU A 201 -3.20 -21.29 -5.02
CA LEU A 201 -2.61 -21.30 -6.35
C LEU A 201 -1.13 -20.87 -6.34
N TYR A 202 -0.79 -19.81 -5.59
CA TYR A 202 0.58 -19.32 -5.45
C TYR A 202 1.48 -20.32 -4.73
N CYS A 203 1.01 -20.91 -3.62
CA CYS A 203 1.75 -21.95 -2.90
C CYS A 203 2.03 -23.15 -3.79
N LYS A 204 1.00 -23.65 -4.49
CA LYS A 204 1.15 -24.78 -5.40
C LYS A 204 2.14 -24.49 -6.52
N THR A 205 1.93 -23.40 -7.26
CA THR A 205 2.76 -23.05 -8.42
C THR A 205 4.22 -22.83 -8.03
N LEU A 206 4.49 -22.24 -6.87
CA LEU A 206 5.84 -22.04 -6.37
C LEU A 206 6.49 -23.37 -5.96
N SER A 207 5.74 -24.21 -5.25
CA SER A 207 6.21 -25.53 -4.78
C SER A 207 6.53 -26.47 -5.95
N ASP A 208 5.66 -26.51 -6.95
CA ASP A 208 5.83 -27.30 -8.18
C ASP A 208 7.06 -26.85 -9.00
N ALA A 209 7.48 -25.60 -8.84
CA ALA A 209 8.57 -25.01 -9.60
C ALA A 209 9.96 -25.18 -8.96
N LEU A 210 10.04 -25.60 -7.70
CA LEU A 210 11.32 -25.78 -7.01
C LEU A 210 12.19 -26.85 -7.69
N SER A 211 13.49 -26.58 -7.79
CA SER A 211 14.44 -27.61 -8.20
C SER A 211 14.50 -28.73 -7.14
N PRO A 212 14.86 -29.97 -7.52
CA PRO A 212 15.01 -31.07 -6.56
C PRO A 212 15.96 -30.73 -5.39
N ALA A 213 17.01 -29.96 -5.66
CA ALA A 213 17.98 -29.56 -4.64
C ALA A 213 17.40 -28.56 -3.62
N VAL A 214 16.70 -27.52 -4.10
CA VAL A 214 16.04 -26.54 -3.21
C VAL A 214 14.91 -27.18 -2.42
N ARG A 215 14.14 -28.07 -3.06
CA ARG A 215 13.09 -28.84 -2.40
C ARG A 215 13.65 -29.77 -1.31
N ALA A 216 14.71 -30.52 -1.60
CA ALA A 216 15.35 -31.41 -0.62
C ALA A 216 15.91 -30.64 0.58
N HIS A 217 16.47 -29.45 0.36
CA HIS A 217 16.90 -28.58 1.47
C HIS A 217 15.74 -28.24 2.40
N TYR A 218 14.58 -27.89 1.83
CA TYR A 218 13.39 -27.56 2.61
C TYR A 218 12.84 -28.77 3.35
N GLU A 219 12.71 -29.91 2.68
CA GLU A 219 12.28 -31.17 3.29
C GLU A 219 13.21 -31.61 4.43
N ALA A 220 14.52 -31.38 4.31
CA ALA A 220 15.50 -31.68 5.37
C ALA A 220 15.35 -30.76 6.60
N LEU A 221 14.99 -29.49 6.42
CA LEU A 221 14.65 -28.59 7.53
C LEU A 221 13.36 -29.02 8.25
N GLU A 222 12.43 -29.63 7.51
CA GLU A 222 11.13 -30.09 8.02
C GLU A 222 11.16 -31.45 8.74
N MET A 223 12.20 -32.28 8.53
CA MET A 223 12.31 -33.66 9.05
C MET A 223 12.41 -33.81 10.59
N ASN A 224 12.04 -32.79 11.37
CA ASN A 224 12.00 -32.84 12.85
C ASN A 224 10.58 -32.80 13.46
N GLN A 225 9.51 -32.93 12.65
CA GLN A 225 8.12 -33.06 13.13
C GLN A 225 7.36 -34.14 12.33
N GLN A 226 6.62 -35.01 13.02
CA GLN A 226 6.18 -36.34 12.55
C GLN A 226 5.02 -36.38 11.54
N THR A 227 5.15 -37.35 10.62
CA THR A 227 4.14 -38.11 9.82
C THR A 227 3.11 -37.37 8.97
N ALA A 228 3.25 -37.52 7.64
CA ALA A 228 2.26 -37.16 6.64
C ALA A 228 1.19 -38.27 6.48
N PRO A 229 -0.10 -37.93 6.25
CA PRO A 229 -1.11 -38.88 5.82
C PRO A 229 -0.89 -39.29 4.35
N GLU A 230 -1.33 -40.50 4.00
CA GLU A 230 -1.37 -41.00 2.61
C GLU A 230 -2.41 -40.18 1.81
N ALA A 231 -1.96 -39.34 0.87
CA ALA A 231 -2.83 -38.50 0.04
C ALA A 231 -2.50 -38.65 -1.47
N GLU A 232 -3.52 -38.50 -2.33
CA GLU A 232 -3.42 -38.51 -3.80
C GLU A 232 -2.63 -37.30 -4.37
N GLU A 233 -2.41 -36.24 -3.58
CA GLU A 233 -1.65 -35.04 -3.94
C GLU A 233 -0.20 -35.09 -3.43
N ASP A 234 0.70 -34.31 -4.06
CA ASP A 234 2.11 -34.21 -3.66
C ASP A 234 2.23 -33.89 -2.16
N PRO A 235 2.77 -34.82 -1.33
CA PRO A 235 2.86 -34.63 0.11
C PRO A 235 3.59 -33.35 0.53
N PHE A 236 4.49 -32.84 -0.30
CA PHE A 236 5.19 -31.58 -0.05
C PHE A 236 4.27 -30.37 -0.17
N VAL A 237 3.50 -30.28 -1.25
CA VAL A 237 2.59 -29.16 -1.52
C VAL A 237 1.54 -29.08 -0.42
N THR A 238 0.98 -30.21 0.00
CA THR A 238 0.01 -30.29 1.09
C THR A 238 0.57 -29.74 2.40
N ARG A 239 1.79 -30.16 2.79
CA ARG A 239 2.46 -29.64 3.99
C ARG A 239 2.70 -28.14 3.93
N VAL A 240 3.16 -27.63 2.79
CA VAL A 240 3.35 -26.18 2.60
C VAL A 240 2.02 -25.44 2.76
N LEU A 241 0.94 -25.92 2.16
CA LEU A 241 -0.39 -25.32 2.28
C LEU A 241 -0.90 -25.32 3.72
N GLU A 242 -0.75 -26.43 4.44
CA GLU A 242 -1.14 -26.55 5.85
C GLU A 242 -0.37 -25.56 6.74
N ARG A 243 0.94 -25.42 6.54
CA ARG A 243 1.74 -24.43 7.27
C ARG A 243 1.26 -23.01 7.00
N VAL A 244 1.03 -22.65 5.73
CA VAL A 244 0.57 -21.31 5.36
C VAL A 244 -0.81 -21.03 5.97
N ARG A 245 -1.71 -22.02 5.98
CA ARG A 245 -3.02 -21.92 6.66
C ARG A 245 -2.89 -21.76 8.18
N ALA A 246 -2.01 -22.54 8.81
CA ALA A 246 -1.74 -22.43 10.25
C ALA A 246 -1.22 -21.03 10.61
N ARG A 247 -0.22 -20.54 9.87
CA ARG A 247 0.31 -19.18 10.04
C ARG A 247 -0.75 -18.11 9.85
N ARG A 248 -1.62 -18.27 8.86
CA ARG A 248 -2.75 -17.37 8.63
C ARG A 248 -3.73 -17.34 9.81
N ALA A 249 -4.02 -18.50 10.42
CA ALA A 249 -4.86 -18.59 11.60
C ALA A 249 -4.23 -17.89 12.82
N GLU A 250 -2.91 -18.05 13.03
CA GLU A 250 -2.17 -17.33 14.08
C GLU A 250 -2.26 -15.81 13.91
N LEU A 251 -2.01 -15.32 12.68
CA LEU A 251 -2.08 -13.89 12.37
C LEU A 251 -3.50 -13.34 12.56
N ALA A 252 -4.52 -14.12 12.20
CA ALA A 252 -5.91 -13.75 12.42
C ALA A 252 -6.26 -13.68 13.91
N ALA A 253 -5.80 -14.65 14.71
CA ALA A 253 -6.00 -14.68 16.15
C ALA A 253 -5.33 -13.47 16.83
N GLY A 254 -4.06 -13.19 16.53
CA GLY A 254 -3.34 -12.04 17.08
C GLY A 254 -3.99 -10.70 16.72
N ARG A 255 -4.50 -10.54 15.48
CA ARG A 255 -5.27 -9.33 15.09
C ARG A 255 -6.59 -9.21 15.86
N ALA A 256 -7.28 -10.33 16.11
CA ALA A 256 -8.53 -10.33 16.86
C ALA A 256 -8.30 -9.95 18.33
N GLU A 257 -7.24 -10.51 18.95
CA GLU A 257 -6.82 -10.20 20.31
C GLU A 257 -6.45 -8.72 20.46
N GLY A 258 -5.55 -8.20 19.62
CA GLY A 258 -5.15 -6.79 19.68
C GLY A 258 -6.32 -5.81 19.46
N LYS A 259 -7.28 -6.16 18.59
CA LYS A 259 -8.51 -5.37 18.42
C LYS A 259 -9.41 -5.41 19.66
N ALA A 260 -9.49 -6.55 20.34
CA ALA A 260 -10.28 -6.70 21.56
C ALA A 260 -9.65 -5.89 22.71
N GLU A 261 -8.34 -5.98 22.88
CA GLU A 261 -7.57 -5.24 23.89
C GLU A 261 -7.70 -3.72 23.67
N GLY A 262 -7.40 -3.22 22.47
CA GLY A 262 -7.50 -1.80 22.16
C GLY A 262 -8.92 -1.23 22.33
N LYS A 263 -9.96 -2.03 22.06
CA LYS A 263 -11.35 -1.65 22.33
C LYS A 263 -11.66 -1.60 23.83
N ALA A 264 -11.10 -2.52 24.60
CA ALA A 264 -11.28 -2.56 26.05
C ALA A 264 -10.59 -1.37 26.72
N GLU A 265 -9.34 -1.10 26.34
CA GLU A 265 -8.54 0.03 26.82
C GLU A 265 -9.21 1.37 26.49
N GLY A 266 -9.55 1.61 25.21
CA GLY A 266 -10.22 2.85 24.81
C GLY A 266 -11.58 3.07 25.50
N LYS A 267 -12.33 2.00 25.80
CA LYS A 267 -13.57 2.09 26.58
C LYS A 267 -13.31 2.43 28.05
N ALA A 268 -12.24 1.88 28.63
CA ALA A 268 -11.87 2.14 30.01
C ALA A 268 -11.40 3.59 30.19
N GLU A 269 -10.52 4.06 29.30
CA GLU A 269 -10.00 5.43 29.29
C GLU A 269 -11.12 6.44 29.10
N GLY A 270 -11.95 6.28 28.05
CA GLY A 270 -13.06 7.20 27.80
C GLY A 270 -14.09 7.24 28.94
N LYS A 271 -14.31 6.13 29.65
CA LYS A 271 -15.17 6.11 30.85
C LYS A 271 -14.53 6.82 32.04
N ALA A 272 -13.22 6.70 32.21
CA ALA A 272 -12.49 7.36 33.29
C ALA A 272 -12.44 8.87 33.07
N GLU A 273 -12.12 9.30 31.85
CA GLU A 273 -12.08 10.72 31.46
C GLU A 273 -13.46 11.37 31.60
N GLY A 274 -14.49 10.79 30.98
CA GLY A 274 -15.85 11.33 31.08
C GLY A 274 -16.39 11.38 32.51
N LYS A 275 -16.00 10.44 33.38
CA LYS A 275 -16.35 10.48 34.81
C LYS A 275 -15.57 11.58 35.56
N ALA A 276 -14.31 11.80 35.22
CA ALA A 276 -13.49 12.83 35.84
C ALA A 276 -13.98 14.23 35.44
N GLU A 277 -14.23 14.46 34.15
CA GLU A 277 -14.76 15.70 33.60
C GLU A 277 -16.15 16.01 34.17
N GLY A 278 -17.10 15.07 34.09
CA GLY A 278 -18.44 15.28 34.63
C GLY A 278 -18.45 15.52 36.15
N LYS A 279 -17.52 14.92 36.91
CA LYS A 279 -17.37 15.20 38.35
C LYS A 279 -16.75 16.58 38.61
N ALA A 280 -15.81 17.01 37.78
CA ALA A 280 -15.18 18.33 37.90
C ALA A 280 -16.18 19.44 37.57
N GLU A 281 -16.91 19.30 36.46
CA GLU A 281 -17.96 20.21 36.02
C GLU A 281 -19.08 20.30 37.05
N GLY A 282 -19.65 19.17 37.48
CA GLY A 282 -20.71 19.17 38.49
C GLY A 282 -20.28 19.75 39.83
N LYS A 283 -19.00 19.61 40.22
CA LYS A 283 -18.48 20.24 41.45
C LYS A 283 -18.29 21.75 41.27
N ALA A 284 -17.88 22.21 40.09
CA ALA A 284 -17.74 23.62 39.78
C ALA A 284 -19.11 24.32 39.75
N GLU A 285 -20.09 23.72 39.06
CA GLU A 285 -21.46 24.21 38.98
C GLU A 285 -22.10 24.30 40.36
N GLY A 286 -22.06 23.22 41.14
CA GLY A 286 -22.63 23.22 42.50
C GLY A 286 -21.94 24.22 43.45
N LYS A 287 -20.65 24.52 43.25
CA LYS A 287 -19.95 25.57 44.02
C LYS A 287 -20.40 26.96 43.60
N ALA A 288 -20.64 27.20 42.31
CA ALA A 288 -21.15 28.48 41.83
C ALA A 288 -22.59 28.71 42.32
N GLU A 289 -23.48 27.72 42.19
CA GLU A 289 -24.86 27.80 42.69
C GLU A 289 -24.92 28.11 44.18
N GLY A 290 -24.16 27.38 45.00
CA GLY A 290 -24.12 27.63 46.44
C GLY A 290 -23.60 29.03 46.81
N LYS A 291 -22.68 29.59 46.02
CA LYS A 291 -22.21 30.98 46.22
C LYS A 291 -23.25 32.01 45.81
N ALA A 292 -23.96 31.78 44.71
CA ALA A 292 -25.04 32.65 44.25
C ALA A 292 -26.18 32.71 45.28
N GLU A 293 -26.58 31.55 45.85
CA GLU A 293 -27.58 31.49 46.92
C GLU A 293 -27.10 32.20 48.19
N ALA A 294 -25.84 31.99 48.60
CA ALA A 294 -25.25 32.68 49.74
C ALA A 294 -25.24 34.20 49.55
N LEU A 295 -24.92 34.67 48.34
CA LEU A 295 -24.94 36.11 48.01
C LEU A 295 -26.33 36.69 48.19
N LEU A 296 -27.37 36.02 47.66
CA LEU A 296 -28.76 36.47 47.83
C LEU A 296 -29.17 36.52 49.30
N LEU A 297 -28.74 35.55 50.11
CA LEU A 297 -29.01 35.54 51.55
C LEU A 297 -28.34 36.72 52.27
N VAL A 298 -27.08 37.02 51.93
CA VAL A 298 -26.35 38.16 52.50
C VAL A 298 -27.01 39.48 52.11
N LEU A 299 -27.36 39.67 50.83
CA LEU A 299 -28.02 40.88 50.36
C LEU A 299 -29.38 41.10 51.05
N ARG A 300 -30.16 40.02 51.22
CA ARG A 300 -31.44 40.06 51.94
C ARG A 300 -31.26 40.41 53.42
N SER A 301 -30.29 39.81 54.11
CA SER A 301 -30.05 40.08 55.53
C SER A 301 -29.58 41.52 55.80
N ARG A 302 -28.95 42.16 54.81
CA ARG A 302 -28.60 43.59 54.83
C ARG A 302 -29.75 44.54 54.47
N GLY A 303 -30.93 44.02 54.13
CA GLY A 303 -32.08 44.83 53.75
C GLY A 303 -32.03 45.39 52.31
N LEU A 304 -31.11 44.92 51.47
CA LEU A 304 -31.02 45.30 50.07
C LEU A 304 -32.02 44.47 49.26
N HIS A 305 -33.18 45.06 48.96
CA HIS A 305 -34.23 44.40 48.19
C HIS A 305 -33.86 44.37 46.71
N LEU A 306 -33.78 43.17 46.14
CA LEU A 306 -33.44 42.95 44.74
C LEU A 306 -34.70 42.78 43.89
N PRO A 307 -34.79 43.42 42.71
CA PRO A 307 -35.71 43.03 41.67
C PRO A 307 -35.50 41.55 41.26
N GLU A 308 -36.56 40.91 40.76
CA GLU A 308 -36.52 39.51 40.32
C GLU A 308 -35.49 39.28 39.19
N SER A 309 -35.32 40.27 38.30
CA SER A 309 -34.32 40.23 37.22
C SER A 309 -32.87 40.18 37.72
N LEU A 310 -32.54 40.89 38.79
CA LEU A 310 -31.19 40.86 39.37
C LEU A 310 -30.95 39.60 40.18
N SER A 311 -32.00 39.06 40.82
CA SER A 311 -31.92 37.77 41.51
C SER A 311 -31.69 36.63 40.51
N ALA A 312 -32.40 36.66 39.38
CA ALA A 312 -32.19 35.72 38.28
C ALA A 312 -30.79 35.85 37.67
N ARG A 313 -30.26 37.08 37.52
CA ARG A 313 -28.88 37.31 37.06
C ARG A 313 -27.84 36.70 38.00
N ILE A 314 -28.01 36.84 39.32
CA ILE A 314 -27.10 36.25 40.30
C ILE A 314 -27.14 34.72 40.25
N LEU A 315 -28.34 34.12 40.19
CA LEU A 315 -28.48 32.65 40.12
C LEU A 315 -27.97 32.06 38.80
N ALA A 316 -28.01 32.83 37.72
CA ALA A 316 -27.49 32.42 36.41
C ALA A 316 -25.95 32.55 36.30
N GLU A 317 -25.30 33.22 37.25
CA GLU A 317 -23.85 33.40 37.21
C GLU A 317 -23.13 32.08 37.53
N ARG A 318 -22.24 31.66 36.64
CA ARG A 318 -21.51 30.40 36.75
C ARG A 318 -20.04 30.61 37.11
N ASP A 319 -19.53 31.84 36.99
CA ASP A 319 -18.17 32.15 37.39
C ASP A 319 -18.05 32.32 38.92
N ALA A 320 -17.41 31.34 39.54
CA ALA A 320 -17.19 31.31 40.97
C ALA A 320 -16.32 32.47 41.50
N GLN A 321 -15.48 33.09 40.67
CA GLN A 321 -14.66 34.25 41.05
C GLN A 321 -15.49 35.53 41.04
N VAL A 322 -16.37 35.68 40.05
CA VAL A 322 -17.33 36.80 39.99
C VAL A 322 -18.24 36.78 41.22
N LEU A 323 -18.77 35.59 41.57
CA LEU A 323 -19.60 35.41 42.75
C LEU A 323 -18.85 35.71 44.07
N ASP A 324 -17.57 35.35 44.18
CA ASP A 324 -16.76 35.70 45.37
C ASP A 324 -16.56 37.22 45.49
N ALA A 325 -16.30 37.90 44.36
CA ALA A 325 -16.15 39.35 44.34
C ALA A 325 -17.45 40.05 44.76
N TRP A 326 -18.59 39.58 44.25
CA TRP A 326 -19.90 40.10 44.65
C TRP A 326 -20.22 39.82 46.12
N LEU A 327 -19.89 38.63 46.64
CA LEU A 327 -20.04 38.31 48.07
C LEU A 327 -19.24 39.26 48.96
N LEU A 328 -17.99 39.54 48.61
CA LEU A 328 -17.14 40.49 49.35
C LEU A 328 -17.69 41.92 49.26
N ALA A 329 -18.10 42.37 48.07
CA ALA A 329 -18.69 43.69 47.89
C ALA A 329 -19.98 43.86 48.72
N ALA A 330 -20.82 42.82 48.76
CA ALA A 330 -22.06 42.82 49.54
C ALA A 330 -21.84 43.06 51.03
N MET A 331 -20.66 42.75 51.59
CA MET A 331 -20.37 42.95 53.02
C MET A 331 -20.30 44.43 53.43
N THR A 332 -20.05 45.34 52.50
CA THR A 332 -19.92 46.78 52.81
C THR A 332 -20.85 47.66 51.98
N ALA A 333 -21.43 47.12 50.91
CA ALA A 333 -22.35 47.82 50.03
C ALA A 333 -23.55 48.43 50.77
N THR A 334 -23.94 49.61 50.30
CA THR A 334 -25.13 50.35 50.73
C THR A 334 -26.23 50.35 49.68
N ALA A 335 -25.89 50.03 48.42
CA ALA A 335 -26.83 49.82 47.33
C ALA A 335 -26.46 48.56 46.51
N VAL A 336 -27.43 48.00 45.78
CA VAL A 336 -27.24 46.81 44.93
C VAL A 336 -26.25 47.07 43.79
N ALA A 337 -26.23 48.29 43.26
CA ALA A 337 -25.31 48.70 42.19
C ALA A 337 -23.83 48.63 42.62
N ASP A 338 -23.54 48.81 43.91
CA ASP A 338 -22.18 48.70 44.48
C ASP A 338 -21.65 47.25 44.42
N VAL A 339 -22.55 46.28 44.29
CA VAL A 339 -22.24 44.84 44.27
C VAL A 339 -22.17 44.30 42.85
N LEU A 340 -23.15 44.63 42.00
CA LEU A 340 -23.30 44.03 40.67
C LEU A 340 -22.76 44.90 39.52
N GLY A 341 -22.27 46.12 39.84
CA GLY A 341 -21.89 47.13 38.87
C GLY A 341 -23.09 47.82 38.20
N PRO A 342 -22.85 48.81 37.32
CA PRO A 342 -23.91 49.51 36.62
C PRO A 342 -24.69 48.55 35.70
N THR A 343 -26.02 48.57 35.81
CA THR A 343 -26.92 47.85 34.90
C THR A 343 -26.99 48.62 33.57
N ALA A 344 -26.69 47.95 32.46
CA ALA A 344 -26.99 48.51 31.13
C ALA A 344 -28.52 48.57 31.00
N GLU A 345 -29.05 49.79 30.85
CA GLU A 345 -30.46 50.08 30.52
C GLU A 345 -30.77 49.73 29.06
#